data_AF-A0A1G8QWT9-F1
#
_entry.id   AF-A0A1G8QWT9-F1
#
_cell.length_a   1.000
_cell.length_b   1.000
_cell.length_c   1.000
_cell.angle_alpha   90.00
_cell.angle_beta   90.00
_cell.angle_gamma   90.00
#
_symmetry.space_group_name_H-M   'P 1'
#
loop_
_entity.id
_entity.type
_entity.pdbx_description
1 polymer ?
#
loop_
_entity_poly.entity_id
_entity_poly.type
_entity_poly.pdbx_seq_one_letter_code
_entity_poly.pdbx_strand_id
1 'polypeptide(L)'
;MTVERVLRAALLPLIVVVLVVGVLGVQLANGGGHFTPARPANPCAPRAVAPVSSGIDGLGEHLVLLGLDGAACRLGMTREALTLQLAESKTPPTDAEVNAIRAGLLQAVDRMKADKTLPPASALVGEALADSNLNPFVKAAIRLLPDSVIDSALKTDDVLKRAINELDIARLLANLNNPDDLTQQINTALTDAVKQSLLARLRGLI
;
A
#
# COMPACT_ATOMS: atom_id res chain seq x y z
N MET A 1 -56.78 -25.95 30.10
CA MET A 1 -55.38 -26.00 29.61
C MET A 1 -54.55 -26.70 30.65
N THR A 2 -54.00 -27.87 30.33
CA THR A 2 -53.25 -28.70 31.29
C THR A 2 -51.98 -28.00 31.74
N VAL A 3 -51.68 -28.08 33.04
CA VAL A 3 -50.50 -27.50 33.70
C VAL A 3 -49.20 -27.81 32.96
N GLU A 4 -49.12 -28.98 32.32
CA GLU A 4 -48.00 -29.43 31.50
C GLU A 4 -47.71 -28.54 30.26
N ARG A 5 -48.74 -27.99 29.60
CA ARG A 5 -48.55 -27.07 28.46
C ARG A 5 -48.05 -25.70 28.91
N VAL A 6 -48.51 -25.22 30.07
CA VAL A 6 -48.06 -23.95 30.65
C VAL A 6 -46.62 -24.08 31.14
N LEU A 7 -46.27 -25.21 31.76
CA LEU A 7 -44.90 -25.50 32.19
C LEU A 7 -43.94 -25.54 30.99
N ARG A 8 -44.28 -26.26 29.92
CA ARG A 8 -43.45 -26.31 28.70
C ARG A 8 -43.36 -24.97 27.97
N ALA A 9 -44.45 -24.19 27.95
CA ALA A 9 -44.47 -22.86 27.35
C ALA A 9 -43.63 -21.83 28.10
N ALA A 10 -43.44 -21.99 29.42
CA ALA A 10 -42.60 -21.12 30.24
C ALA A 10 -41.15 -21.63 30.38
N LEU A 11 -40.90 -22.94 30.31
CA LEU A 11 -39.57 -23.52 30.44
C LEU A 11 -38.65 -23.17 29.26
N LEU A 12 -39.21 -23.19 28.05
CA LEU A 12 -38.48 -22.88 26.82
C LEU A 12 -37.94 -21.44 26.79
N PRO A 13 -38.74 -20.38 27.04
CA PRO A 13 -38.22 -19.02 27.11
C PRO A 13 -37.26 -18.82 28.28
N LEU A 14 -37.46 -19.50 29.41
CA LEU A 14 -36.52 -19.46 30.53
C LEU A 14 -35.14 -20.01 30.14
N ILE A 15 -35.10 -21.16 29.46
CA ILE A 15 -33.86 -21.75 28.95
C ILE A 15 -33.16 -20.79 27.98
N VAL A 16 -33.91 -20.15 27.08
CA VAL A 16 -33.36 -19.16 26.15
C VAL A 16 -32.75 -17.97 26.89
N VAL A 17 -33.45 -17.42 27.89
CA VAL A 17 -32.93 -16.31 28.69
C VAL A 17 -31.64 -16.72 29.41
N VAL A 18 -31.61 -17.91 30.01
CA VAL A 18 -30.40 -18.43 30.68
C VAL A 18 -29.23 -18.57 29.71
N LEU A 19 -29.48 -19.10 28.51
CA LEU A 19 -28.44 -19.25 27.48
C LEU A 19 -27.91 -17.88 27.01
N VAL A 20 -28.79 -16.91 26.76
CA VAL A 20 -28.40 -15.54 26.36
C VAL A 20 -27.59 -14.86 27.47
N VAL A 21 -28.05 -14.92 28.72
CA VAL A 21 -27.33 -14.36 29.86
C VAL A 21 -25.97 -15.04 30.04
N GLY A 22 -25.89 -16.36 29.84
CA GLY A 22 -24.64 -17.11 29.88
C GLY A 22 -23.64 -16.62 28.84
N VAL A 23 -24.07 -16.47 27.58
CA VAL A 23 -23.21 -15.95 26.49
C VAL A 23 -22.78 -14.52 26.78
N LEU A 24 -23.70 -13.64 27.18
CA LEU A 24 -23.37 -12.25 27.53
C LEU A 24 -22.40 -12.17 28.71
N GLY A 25 -22.59 -13.00 29.73
CA GLY A 25 -21.68 -13.10 30.87
C GLY A 25 -20.28 -13.52 30.46
N VAL A 26 -20.14 -14.53 29.59
CA VAL A 26 -18.85 -14.95 29.03
C VAL A 26 -18.20 -13.82 28.22
N GLN A 27 -18.97 -13.12 27.37
CA GLN A 27 -18.44 -12.01 26.59
C GLN A 27 -17.96 -10.86 27.47
N LEU A 28 -18.75 -10.46 28.46
CA LEU A 28 -18.36 -9.42 29.42
C LEU A 28 -17.13 -9.81 30.23
N ALA A 29 -17.05 -11.06 30.70
CA ALA A 29 -15.90 -11.57 31.44
C ALA A 29 -14.60 -11.61 30.60
N ASN A 30 -14.72 -11.76 29.27
CA ASN A 30 -13.59 -11.71 28.33
C ASN A 30 -13.36 -10.31 27.74
N GLY A 31 -13.89 -9.26 28.37
CA GLY A 31 -13.62 -7.87 27.97
C GLY A 31 -14.52 -7.32 26.86
N GLY A 32 -15.56 -8.04 26.44
CA GLY A 32 -16.53 -7.60 25.44
C GLY A 32 -17.36 -6.37 25.84
N GLY A 33 -17.32 -5.96 27.12
CA GLY A 33 -17.95 -4.72 27.59
C GLY A 33 -17.08 -3.48 27.46
N HIS A 34 -15.78 -3.62 27.18
CA HIS A 34 -14.81 -2.52 27.17
C HIS A 34 -14.03 -2.53 25.85
N PHE A 35 -14.70 -2.09 24.78
CA PHE A 35 -14.00 -1.80 23.53
C PHE A 35 -13.19 -0.52 23.71
N THR A 36 -11.88 -0.65 23.88
CA THR A 36 -10.96 0.48 23.84
C THR A 36 -10.29 0.44 22.46
N PRO A 37 -10.65 1.31 21.52
CA PRO A 37 -10.01 1.32 20.21
C PRO A 37 -8.50 1.49 20.41
N ALA A 38 -7.71 0.65 19.75
CA ALA A 38 -6.26 0.85 19.73
C ALA A 38 -6.00 2.27 19.22
N ARG A 39 -5.16 3.03 19.93
CA ARG A 39 -4.79 4.36 19.47
C ARG A 39 -4.10 4.22 18.10
N PRO A 40 -4.50 5.01 17.10
CA PRO A 40 -3.82 5.05 15.82
C PRO A 40 -2.32 5.26 16.02
N ALA A 41 -1.53 4.58 15.18
CA ALA A 41 -0.08 4.72 15.25
C ALA A 41 0.34 6.16 14.93
N ASN A 42 1.42 6.63 15.58
CA ASN A 42 2.00 7.93 15.24
C ASN A 42 2.66 7.84 13.85
N PRO A 43 2.15 8.57 12.84
CA PRO A 43 2.69 8.51 11.48
C PRO A 43 4.09 9.14 11.37
N CYS A 44 4.46 10.01 12.31
CA CYS A 44 5.77 10.65 12.34
C CYS A 44 6.85 9.80 13.03
N ALA A 45 6.46 8.74 13.74
CA ALA A 45 7.42 7.88 14.42
C ALA A 45 8.03 6.87 13.44
N PRO A 46 9.36 6.66 13.44
CA PRO A 46 9.97 5.65 12.59
C PRO A 46 9.49 4.26 13.03
N ARG A 47 8.92 3.52 12.08
CA ARG A 47 8.53 2.11 12.25
C ARG A 47 9.13 1.26 11.15
N ALA A 48 9.47 0.02 11.50
CA ALA A 48 9.75 -1.00 10.50
C ALA A 48 8.40 -1.47 9.93
N VAL A 49 8.26 -1.41 8.61
CA VAL A 49 7.12 -1.98 7.91
C VAL A 49 7.67 -3.12 7.07
N ALA A 50 7.22 -4.34 7.33
CA ALA A 50 7.53 -5.46 6.46
C ALA A 50 6.42 -5.57 5.42
N PRO A 51 6.75 -5.62 4.11
CA PRO A 51 5.76 -5.96 3.10
C PRO A 51 5.26 -7.38 3.34
N VAL A 52 3.99 -7.62 3.03
CA VAL A 52 3.39 -8.96 3.08
C VAL A 52 3.78 -9.73 1.81
N SER A 53 3.89 -9.05 0.69
CA SER A 53 4.30 -9.61 -0.60
C SER A 53 5.81 -9.52 -0.84
N SER A 54 6.32 -10.34 -1.76
CA SER A 54 7.68 -10.24 -2.29
C SER A 54 7.70 -9.58 -3.68
N GLY A 55 8.89 -9.34 -4.24
CA GLY A 55 8.99 -8.90 -5.64
C GLY A 55 8.54 -7.45 -5.88
N ILE A 56 7.97 -7.20 -7.05
CA ILE A 56 7.46 -5.88 -7.45
C ILE A 56 6.29 -5.45 -6.56
N ASP A 57 5.37 -6.37 -6.25
CA ASP A 57 4.24 -6.09 -5.36
C ASP A 57 4.71 -5.73 -3.95
N GLY A 58 5.67 -6.48 -3.40
CA GLY A 58 6.26 -6.19 -2.10
C GLY A 58 6.95 -4.83 -2.05
N LEU A 59 7.65 -4.45 -3.13
CA LEU A 59 8.25 -3.13 -3.28
C LEU A 59 7.19 -2.02 -3.28
N GLY A 60 6.13 -2.19 -4.06
CA GLY A 60 5.01 -1.25 -4.16
C GLY A 60 4.29 -1.08 -2.81
N GLU A 61 3.98 -2.18 -2.14
CA GLU A 61 3.34 -2.18 -0.82
C GLU A 61 4.18 -1.42 0.21
N HIS A 62 5.48 -1.74 0.30
CA HIS A 62 6.38 -1.10 1.25
C HIS A 62 6.50 0.41 0.98
N LEU A 63 6.62 0.79 -0.30
CA LEU A 63 6.68 2.19 -0.73
C LEU A 63 5.41 2.96 -0.34
N VAL A 64 4.23 2.41 -0.63
CA VAL A 64 2.94 3.05 -0.34
C VAL A 64 2.73 3.17 1.17
N LEU A 65 3.03 2.12 1.95
CA LEU A 65 2.85 2.15 3.41
C LEU A 65 3.73 3.22 4.08
N LEU A 66 5.00 3.30 3.71
CA LEU A 66 5.91 4.35 4.20
C LEU A 66 5.52 5.73 3.66
N GLY A 67 5.05 5.80 2.42
CA GLY A 67 4.63 7.03 1.78
C GLY A 67 3.42 7.66 2.46
N LEU A 68 2.42 6.84 2.80
CA LEU A 68 1.24 7.27 3.55
C LEU A 68 1.57 7.69 4.98
N ASP A 69 2.51 7.04 5.66
CA ASP A 69 3.00 7.50 6.96
C ASP A 69 3.64 8.89 6.84
N GLY A 70 4.51 9.11 5.85
CA GLY A 70 5.14 10.41 5.59
C GLY A 70 4.14 11.51 5.21
N ALA A 71 3.11 11.17 4.43
CA ALA A 71 2.05 12.09 4.05
C ALA A 71 1.16 12.48 5.24
N ALA A 72 0.71 11.48 6.01
CA ALA A 72 -0.11 11.68 7.20
C ALA A 72 0.61 12.53 8.25
N CYS A 73 1.91 12.30 8.44
CA CYS A 73 2.74 13.12 9.32
C CYS A 73 2.76 14.60 8.90
N ARG A 74 2.89 14.90 7.60
CA ARG A 74 2.85 16.27 7.07
C ARG A 74 1.48 16.93 7.19
N LEU A 75 0.41 16.15 7.06
CA LEU A 75 -0.96 16.63 7.17
C LEU A 75 -1.46 16.73 8.61
N GLY A 76 -0.66 16.30 9.60
CA GLY A 76 -1.02 16.37 11.01
C GLY A 76 -2.18 15.44 11.40
N MET A 77 -2.42 14.39 10.63
CA MET A 77 -3.49 13.41 10.85
C MET A 77 -2.93 12.00 10.97
N THR A 78 -3.72 11.04 11.42
CA THR A 78 -3.29 9.63 11.49
C THR A 78 -3.32 9.01 10.10
N ARG A 79 -2.53 7.95 9.87
CA ARG A 79 -2.56 7.22 8.59
C ARG A 79 -3.96 6.69 8.30
N GLU A 80 -4.65 6.17 9.32
CA GLU A 80 -6.00 5.62 9.20
C GLU A 80 -7.01 6.70 8.79
N ALA A 81 -6.88 7.91 9.36
CA ALA A 81 -7.71 9.05 8.97
C ALA A 81 -7.42 9.48 7.52
N LEU A 82 -6.14 9.54 7.12
CA LEU A 82 -5.77 9.83 5.73
C LEU A 82 -6.33 8.77 4.77
N THR A 83 -6.19 7.48 5.07
CA THR A 83 -6.71 6.41 4.20
C THR A 83 -8.22 6.43 4.10
N LEU A 84 -8.91 6.72 5.20
CA LEU A 84 -10.37 6.85 5.21
C LEU A 84 -10.79 8.06 4.37
N GLN A 85 -10.12 9.20 4.54
CA GLN A 85 -10.35 10.39 3.75
C GLN A 85 -10.14 10.10 2.26
N LEU A 86 -9.06 9.44 1.87
CA LEU A 86 -8.81 9.06 0.47
C LEU A 86 -9.88 8.11 -0.08
N ALA A 87 -10.37 7.17 0.73
CA ALA A 87 -11.41 6.22 0.30
C ALA A 87 -12.80 6.87 0.16
N GLU A 88 -13.11 7.85 1.00
CA GLU A 88 -14.43 8.50 1.05
C GLU A 88 -14.51 9.82 0.26
N SER A 89 -13.36 10.38 -0.16
CA SER A 89 -13.29 11.69 -0.81
C SER A 89 -14.10 11.73 -2.09
N LYS A 90 -15.17 12.52 -2.06
CA LYS A 90 -15.95 12.93 -3.25
C LYS A 90 -15.49 14.28 -3.81
N THR A 91 -14.59 14.95 -3.11
CA THR A 91 -14.00 16.22 -3.49
C THR A 91 -12.64 15.99 -4.14
N PRO A 92 -12.26 16.82 -5.12
CA PRO A 92 -10.91 16.80 -5.65
C PRO A 92 -9.87 16.97 -4.53
N PRO A 93 -8.72 16.28 -4.61
CA PRO A 93 -7.65 16.42 -3.63
C PRO A 93 -7.11 17.86 -3.63
N THR A 94 -6.80 18.37 -2.46
CA THR A 94 -6.19 19.69 -2.29
C THR A 94 -4.70 19.66 -2.68
N ASP A 95 -4.14 20.81 -3.05
CA ASP A 95 -2.69 20.92 -3.34
C ASP A 95 -1.83 20.49 -2.14
N ALA A 96 -2.29 20.76 -0.92
CA ALA A 96 -1.61 20.35 0.30
C ALA A 96 -1.54 18.81 0.41
N GLU A 97 -2.63 18.11 0.12
CA GLU A 97 -2.69 16.64 0.12
C GLU A 97 -1.82 16.05 -0.99
N VAL A 98 -1.94 16.57 -2.22
CA VAL A 98 -1.13 16.13 -3.36
C VAL A 98 0.37 16.27 -3.05
N ASN A 99 0.78 17.42 -2.52
CA ASN A 99 2.17 17.67 -2.15
C ASN A 99 2.62 16.81 -0.97
N ALA A 100 1.76 16.58 0.04
CA ALA A 100 2.07 15.72 1.17
C ALA A 100 2.28 14.27 0.74
N ILE A 101 1.44 13.74 -0.15
CA ILE A 101 1.57 12.39 -0.71
C ILE A 101 2.82 12.26 -1.57
N ARG A 102 3.07 13.23 -2.47
CA ARG A 102 4.31 13.25 -3.28
C ARG A 102 5.55 13.22 -2.40
N ALA A 103 5.63 14.12 -1.43
CA ALA A 103 6.75 14.20 -0.51
C ALA A 103 6.84 12.94 0.37
N GLY A 104 5.71 12.37 0.80
CA GLY A 104 5.62 11.08 1.49
C GLY A 104 6.29 9.95 0.71
N LEU A 105 5.90 9.76 -0.55
CA LEU A 105 6.46 8.73 -1.42
C LEU A 105 7.96 8.95 -1.69
N LEU A 106 8.40 10.20 -1.92
CA LEU A 106 9.82 10.50 -2.09
C LEU A 106 10.64 10.18 -0.83
N GLN A 107 10.12 10.55 0.34
CA GLN A 107 10.74 10.22 1.63
C GLN A 107 10.78 8.71 1.87
N ALA A 108 9.77 7.97 1.43
CA ALA A 108 9.75 6.51 1.51
C ALA A 108 10.87 5.90 0.67
N VAL A 109 11.11 6.37 -0.56
CA VAL A 109 12.25 5.92 -1.38
C VAL A 109 13.58 6.20 -0.67
N ASP A 110 13.75 7.41 -0.11
CA ASP A 110 14.97 7.77 0.62
C ASP A 110 15.19 6.87 1.84
N ARG A 111 14.13 6.58 2.57
CA ARG A 111 14.19 5.68 3.72
C ARG A 111 14.51 4.25 3.33
N MET A 112 13.87 3.70 2.31
CA MET A 112 14.14 2.35 1.82
C MET A 112 15.59 2.23 1.30
N LYS A 113 16.13 3.30 0.71
CA LYS A 113 17.54 3.38 0.33
C LYS A 113 18.46 3.35 1.56
N ALA A 114 18.15 4.15 2.58
CA ALA A 114 18.92 4.21 3.82
C ALA A 114 18.89 2.88 4.58
N ASP A 115 17.73 2.24 4.64
CA ASP A 115 17.49 0.96 5.31
C ASP A 115 17.97 -0.23 4.47
N LYS A 116 18.48 0.00 3.25
CA LYS A 116 18.95 -1.02 2.28
C LYS A 116 17.87 -2.05 1.91
N THR A 117 16.62 -1.62 1.89
CA THR A 117 15.46 -2.45 1.54
C THR A 117 15.03 -2.30 0.08
N LEU A 118 15.62 -1.37 -0.68
CA LEU A 118 15.41 -1.29 -2.12
C LEU A 118 16.09 -2.47 -2.84
N PRO A 119 15.34 -3.29 -3.59
CA PRO A 119 15.94 -4.33 -4.40
C PRO A 119 16.71 -3.70 -5.57
N PRO A 120 17.81 -4.34 -6.02
CA PRO A 120 18.46 -3.95 -7.26
C PRO A 120 17.50 -4.14 -8.44
N ALA A 121 17.69 -3.38 -9.52
CA ALA A 121 16.80 -3.42 -10.67
C ALA A 121 16.81 -4.81 -11.33
N SER A 122 17.97 -5.47 -11.37
CA SER A 122 18.15 -6.85 -11.84
C SER A 122 17.22 -7.85 -11.15
N ALA A 123 16.98 -7.70 -9.85
CA ALA A 123 16.09 -8.58 -9.07
C ALA A 123 14.61 -8.45 -9.48
N LEU A 124 14.21 -7.32 -10.07
CA LEU A 124 12.83 -7.07 -10.51
C LEU A 124 12.60 -7.47 -11.97
N VAL A 125 13.66 -7.57 -12.78
CA VAL A 125 13.56 -7.87 -14.22
C VAL A 125 12.91 -9.22 -14.47
N GLY A 126 13.17 -10.24 -13.64
CA GLY A 126 12.61 -11.57 -13.83
C GLY A 126 11.07 -11.58 -13.83
N GLU A 127 10.49 -10.93 -12.82
CA GLU A 127 9.04 -10.77 -12.63
C GLU A 127 8.45 -9.83 -13.69
N ALA A 128 9.07 -8.67 -13.91
CA ALA A 128 8.63 -7.73 -14.94
C ALA A 128 8.60 -8.38 -16.34
N LEU A 129 9.59 -9.22 -16.67
CA LEU A 129 9.61 -9.94 -17.94
C LEU A 129 8.55 -11.05 -17.99
N ALA A 130 8.24 -11.71 -16.88
CA ALA A 130 7.20 -12.73 -16.82
C ALA A 130 5.86 -12.12 -17.26
N ASP A 131 5.50 -10.97 -16.68
CA ASP A 131 4.22 -10.30 -16.91
C ASP A 131 4.18 -9.44 -18.18
N SER A 132 5.35 -9.12 -18.75
CA SER A 132 5.42 -8.35 -19.99
C SER A 132 4.82 -9.09 -21.20
N ASN A 133 4.19 -8.36 -22.12
CA ASN A 133 3.73 -8.90 -23.41
C ASN A 133 4.84 -8.94 -24.49
N LEU A 134 6.11 -9.07 -24.07
CA LEU A 134 7.26 -9.12 -24.99
C LEU A 134 7.36 -10.47 -25.69
N ASN A 135 7.95 -10.47 -26.88
CA ASN A 135 8.27 -11.70 -27.60
C ASN A 135 9.19 -12.60 -26.75
N PRO A 136 8.95 -13.93 -26.67
CA PRO A 136 9.81 -14.88 -25.95
C PRO A 136 11.31 -14.76 -26.27
N PHE A 137 11.67 -14.47 -27.52
CA PHE A 137 13.07 -14.28 -27.93
C PHE A 137 13.69 -13.02 -27.30
N VAL A 138 12.93 -11.93 -27.20
CA VAL A 138 13.38 -10.70 -26.54
C VAL A 138 13.50 -10.92 -25.03
N LYS A 139 12.54 -11.62 -24.41
CA LYS A 139 12.63 -12.01 -22.99
C LYS A 139 13.91 -12.82 -22.72
N ALA A 140 14.24 -13.76 -23.60
CA ALA A 140 15.48 -14.55 -23.49
C ALA A 140 16.73 -13.69 -23.64
N ALA A 141 16.75 -12.75 -24.60
CA ALA A 141 17.86 -11.83 -24.79
C ALA A 141 18.09 -10.91 -23.58
N ILE A 142 17.02 -10.36 -22.99
CA ILE A 142 17.13 -9.51 -21.79
C ILE A 142 17.62 -10.32 -20.59
N ARG A 143 17.19 -11.59 -20.44
CA ARG A 143 17.66 -12.49 -19.38
C ARG A 143 19.15 -12.86 -19.49
N LEU A 144 19.75 -12.70 -20.67
CA LEU A 144 21.19 -12.94 -20.86
C LEU A 144 22.04 -11.72 -20.44
N LEU A 145 21.42 -10.58 -20.14
CA LEU A 145 22.15 -9.41 -19.65
C LEU A 145 22.66 -9.66 -18.22
N PRO A 146 23.94 -9.35 -17.92
CA PRO A 146 24.45 -9.43 -16.56
C PRO A 146 23.75 -8.45 -15.62
N ASP A 147 23.49 -8.88 -14.38
CA ASP A 147 22.86 -8.05 -13.34
C ASP A 147 23.60 -6.71 -13.13
N SER A 148 24.93 -6.72 -13.20
CA SER A 148 25.75 -5.51 -13.06
C SER A 148 25.50 -4.47 -14.16
N VAL A 149 25.14 -4.91 -15.37
CA VAL A 149 24.78 -4.02 -16.48
C VAL A 149 23.41 -3.40 -16.20
N ILE A 150 22.45 -4.20 -15.75
CA ILE A 150 21.10 -3.74 -15.41
C ILE A 150 21.17 -2.73 -14.24
N ASP A 151 21.87 -3.08 -13.17
CA ASP A 151 21.96 -2.28 -11.94
C ASP A 151 22.83 -1.02 -12.09
N SER A 152 23.68 -0.97 -13.11
CA SER A 152 24.43 0.23 -13.47
C SER A 152 23.67 1.13 -14.45
N ALA A 153 22.78 0.56 -15.26
CA ALA A 153 21.92 1.30 -16.18
C ALA A 153 20.68 1.88 -15.47
N LEU A 154 20.11 1.15 -14.53
CA LEU A 154 18.88 1.49 -13.84
C LEU A 154 19.08 1.38 -12.32
N LYS A 155 19.09 2.53 -11.67
CA LYS A 155 19.01 2.62 -10.20
C LYS A 155 17.56 2.65 -9.77
N THR A 156 17.16 1.70 -8.93
CA THR A 156 15.78 1.57 -8.43
C THR A 156 15.30 2.86 -7.79
N ASP A 157 16.13 3.51 -6.96
CA ASP A 157 15.77 4.78 -6.32
C ASP A 157 15.57 5.93 -7.32
N ASP A 158 16.42 6.03 -8.35
CA ASP A 158 16.28 7.07 -9.37
C ASP A 158 15.01 6.88 -10.21
N VAL A 159 14.72 5.63 -10.59
CA VAL A 159 13.50 5.30 -11.34
C VAL A 159 12.26 5.61 -10.50
N LEU A 160 12.22 5.18 -9.23
CA LEU A 160 11.09 5.44 -8.34
C LEU A 160 10.88 6.94 -8.12
N LYS A 161 11.94 7.70 -7.81
CA LYS A 161 11.83 9.16 -7.61
C LYS A 161 11.33 9.89 -8.86
N ARG A 162 11.83 9.51 -10.04
CA ARG A 162 11.36 10.09 -11.30
C ARG A 162 9.91 9.73 -11.57
N ALA A 163 9.53 8.47 -11.37
CA ALA A 163 8.15 8.03 -11.56
C ALA A 163 7.21 8.80 -10.61
N ILE A 164 7.58 8.96 -9.34
CA ILE A 164 6.81 9.75 -8.37
C ILE A 164 6.70 11.22 -8.80
N ASN A 165 7.75 11.81 -9.39
CA ASN A 165 7.73 13.20 -9.84
C ASN A 165 6.89 13.40 -11.10
N GLU A 166 6.90 12.45 -12.03
CA GLU A 166 6.13 12.48 -13.28
C GLU A 166 4.65 12.14 -13.06
N LEU A 167 4.35 11.36 -12.01
CA LEU A 167 2.99 10.95 -11.70
C LEU A 167 2.10 12.16 -11.36
N ASP A 168 0.96 12.26 -12.05
CA ASP A 168 -0.12 13.18 -11.72
C ASP A 168 -0.91 12.64 -10.53
N ILE A 169 -0.39 12.92 -9.34
CA ILE A 169 -1.00 12.50 -8.08
C ILE A 169 -2.40 13.11 -7.90
N ALA A 170 -2.64 14.33 -8.38
CA ALA A 170 -3.97 14.95 -8.26
C ALA A 170 -5.02 14.13 -9.03
N ARG A 171 -4.70 13.75 -10.27
CA ARG A 171 -5.56 12.91 -11.09
C ARG A 171 -5.68 11.49 -10.53
N LEU A 172 -4.58 10.90 -10.04
CA LEU A 172 -4.60 9.56 -9.46
C LEU A 172 -5.49 9.49 -8.22
N LEU A 173 -5.42 10.48 -7.34
CA LEU A 173 -6.25 10.55 -6.14
C LEU A 173 -7.73 10.82 -6.47
N ALA A 174 -8.01 11.59 -7.52
CA ALA A 174 -9.39 11.84 -7.96
C ALA A 174 -10.08 10.58 -8.51
N ASN A 175 -9.31 9.59 -8.98
CA ASN A 175 -9.79 8.40 -9.67
C ASN A 175 -9.44 7.08 -8.96
N LEU A 176 -9.24 7.08 -7.63
CA LEU A 176 -8.82 5.89 -6.85
C LEU A 176 -9.73 4.65 -7.00
N ASN A 177 -10.98 4.84 -7.44
CA ASN A 177 -11.97 3.80 -7.65
C ASN A 177 -11.93 3.14 -9.04
N ASN A 178 -11.06 3.59 -9.95
CA ASN A 178 -10.94 3.06 -11.31
C ASN A 178 -9.58 2.38 -11.53
N PRO A 179 -9.43 1.08 -11.24
CA PRO A 179 -8.15 0.38 -11.27
C PRO A 179 -7.44 0.44 -12.63
N ASP A 180 -8.18 0.52 -13.72
CA ASP A 180 -7.63 0.60 -15.08
C ASP A 180 -6.93 1.96 -15.31
N ASP A 181 -7.55 3.06 -14.88
CA ASP A 181 -6.97 4.40 -15.00
C ASP A 181 -5.75 4.58 -14.09
N LEU A 182 -5.77 4.03 -12.86
CA LEU A 182 -4.58 4.02 -11.99
C LEU A 182 -3.43 3.27 -12.66
N THR A 183 -3.71 2.08 -13.16
CA THR A 183 -2.70 1.22 -13.80
C THR A 183 -2.09 1.92 -15.02
N GLN A 184 -2.92 2.57 -15.84
CA GLN A 184 -2.46 3.33 -16.98
C GLN A 184 -1.55 4.49 -16.56
N GLN A 185 -1.95 5.31 -15.59
CA GLN A 185 -1.17 6.46 -15.12
C GLN A 185 0.18 6.06 -14.53
N ILE A 186 0.19 5.01 -13.69
CA ILE A 186 1.41 4.47 -13.09
C ILE A 186 2.34 3.92 -14.17
N ASN A 187 1.82 3.15 -15.14
CA ASN A 187 2.62 2.58 -16.22
C ASN A 187 3.25 3.65 -17.12
N THR A 188 2.51 4.72 -17.41
CA THR A 188 3.05 5.87 -18.17
C THR A 188 4.20 6.52 -17.41
N ALA A 189 3.98 6.90 -16.13
CA ALA A 189 5.01 7.53 -15.31
C ALA A 189 6.25 6.65 -15.13
N LEU A 190 6.06 5.34 -14.95
CA LEU A 190 7.15 4.39 -14.81
C LEU A 190 7.94 4.23 -16.12
N THR A 191 7.25 4.14 -17.26
CA THR A 191 7.89 4.04 -18.59
C THR A 191 8.76 5.26 -18.86
N ASP A 192 8.23 6.46 -18.59
CA ASP A 192 8.97 7.70 -18.78
C ASP A 192 10.15 7.81 -17.80
N ALA A 193 9.97 7.41 -16.55
CA ALA A 193 11.03 7.38 -15.56
C ALA A 193 12.20 6.46 -15.95
N VAL A 194 11.90 5.25 -16.43
CA VAL A 194 12.91 4.30 -16.94
C VAL A 194 13.64 4.89 -18.14
N LYS A 195 12.91 5.44 -19.12
CA LYS A 195 13.50 6.09 -20.30
C LYS A 195 14.43 7.24 -19.91
N GLN A 196 13.99 8.11 -19.02
CA GLN A 196 14.79 9.25 -18.56
C GLN A 196 16.01 8.82 -17.73
N SER A 197 15.89 7.76 -16.93
CA SER A 197 17.01 7.18 -16.17
C SER A 197 18.09 6.64 -17.12
N LEU A 198 17.70 5.89 -18.15
CA LEU A 198 18.62 5.41 -19.18
C LEU A 198 19.29 6.55 -19.95
N LEU A 199 18.52 7.59 -20.34
CA LEU A 199 19.07 8.77 -21.01
C LEU A 199 20.07 9.52 -20.13
N ALA A 200 19.78 9.68 -18.84
CA ALA A 200 20.70 10.31 -17.89
C ALA A 200 22.00 9.50 -17.76
N ARG A 201 21.91 8.17 -17.76
CA ARG A 201 23.09 7.31 -17.72
C ARG A 201 23.95 7.44 -18.98
N LEU A 202 23.32 7.45 -20.15
CA LEU A 202 24.02 7.65 -21.43
C LEU A 202 24.73 9.00 -21.48
N ARG A 203 24.09 10.07 -21.01
CA ARG A 203 24.72 11.41 -20.93
C ARG A 203 25.88 11.46 -19.94
N GLY A 204 25.90 10.63 -18.90
CA GLY A 204 27.01 10.56 -17.96
C GLY A 204 28.21 9.75 -18.45
N LEU A 205 28.09 9.09 -19.61
CA LEU A 205 29.16 8.29 -20.23
C LEU A 205 29.87 9.02 -21.39
N ILE A 206 29.29 10.13 -21.87
CA ILE A 206 29.84 11.02 -22.90
C ILE A 206 30.39 12.26 -22.20
#